data_AF-A0A0F0ESM4-F1
#
_entry.id   AF-A0A0F0ESM4-F1
#
_cell.length_a   1.000
_cell.length_b   1.000
_cell.length_c   1.000
_cell.angle_alpha   90.00
_cell.angle_beta   90.00
_cell.angle_gamma   90.00
#
_symmetry.space_group_name_H-M   'P 1'
#
loop_
_entity.id
_entity.type
_entity.pdbx_description
1 polymer ?
#
loop_
_entity_poly.entity_id
_entity_poly.type
_entity_poly.pdbx_seq_one_letter_code
_entity_poly.pdbx_strand_id
1 'polypeptide(L)'
;MLACLIRNGVKQRDPADWIFMKKVTIARRLRLSEATVYRCLAALEGAGLIEREEQRQSACNLKALGRIRLSVQAIWNLGLASTQTSREMVATARTIDLQDRGPTRRLPNLAPVRDVNLPPQQSSSKKQSPGASPFIRVLGKAVPSELAWLVTQNGLALTGLFALMKRAKAVGHRLSSVIAVVSDALIPLKGRELFAYIQALLSKTVDYTFVAEQQATQAQADRAKGEAAAAVAAEISDVVSRLRGVQVTRADGAVLSVDEASVVIEKAGRRAAAPHGLALDLLREMAASQANDGQLAFARPCPDPVKRGRSLAVMEAQLAAARGILRGGSLPAHLTRCATRPALQGGEG
;
A
#
# COMPACT_ATOMS: atom_id res chain seq x y z
N MET A 1 22.17 2.13 -4.29
CA MET A 1 21.45 1.71 -5.52
C MET A 1 22.13 0.54 -6.24
N LEU A 2 23.44 0.55 -6.47
CA LEU A 2 24.18 -0.56 -7.10
C LEU A 2 23.86 -1.94 -6.49
N ALA A 3 23.84 -2.05 -5.16
CA ALA A 3 23.46 -3.29 -4.47
C ALA A 3 22.05 -3.80 -4.82
N CYS A 4 21.10 -2.91 -5.10
CA CYS A 4 19.75 -3.30 -5.53
C CYS A 4 19.73 -3.84 -6.96
N LEU A 5 20.61 -3.34 -7.85
CA LEU A 5 20.78 -3.89 -9.19
C LEU A 5 21.41 -5.29 -9.11
N ILE A 6 22.44 -5.45 -8.29
CA ILE A 6 23.12 -6.74 -8.09
C ILE A 6 22.15 -7.78 -7.54
N ARG A 7 21.45 -7.46 -6.45
CA ARG A 7 20.57 -8.41 -5.76
C ARG A 7 19.39 -8.89 -6.61
N ASN A 8 18.90 -8.07 -7.53
CA ASN A 8 17.60 -8.28 -8.17
C ASN A 8 17.66 -8.41 -9.68
N GLY A 9 18.81 -8.12 -10.28
CA GLY A 9 18.95 -8.01 -11.72
C GLY A 9 20.10 -8.84 -12.29
N VAL A 10 21.23 -8.92 -11.59
CA VAL A 10 22.42 -9.62 -12.11
C VAL A 10 22.19 -11.12 -12.12
N LYS A 11 22.40 -11.76 -13.28
CA LYS A 11 22.42 -13.21 -13.40
C LYS A 11 23.71 -13.72 -12.76
N GLN A 12 23.62 -14.66 -11.81
CA GLN A 12 24.80 -15.19 -11.11
C GLN A 12 25.75 -15.96 -12.02
N ARG A 13 25.26 -16.51 -13.13
CA ARG A 13 26.07 -17.26 -14.11
C ARG A 13 26.84 -16.32 -15.04
N ASP A 14 26.21 -15.22 -15.46
CA ASP A 14 26.77 -14.24 -16.41
C ASP A 14 26.56 -12.81 -15.89
N PRO A 15 27.49 -12.26 -15.09
CA PRO A 15 27.33 -10.94 -14.49
C PRO A 15 27.48 -9.79 -15.51
N ALA A 16 27.99 -10.08 -16.70
CA ALA A 16 28.16 -9.14 -17.82
C ALA A 16 26.92 -9.04 -18.73
N ASP A 17 25.92 -9.91 -18.55
CA ASP A 17 24.73 -9.92 -19.39
C ASP A 17 23.79 -8.74 -19.09
N TRP A 18 22.96 -8.43 -20.07
CA TRP A 18 22.00 -7.34 -20.04
C TRP A 18 20.83 -7.63 -19.08
N ILE A 19 20.61 -6.71 -18.15
CA ILE A 19 19.57 -6.79 -17.12
C ILE A 19 18.40 -5.90 -17.53
N PHE A 20 17.21 -6.50 -17.55
CA PHE A 20 15.98 -5.75 -17.70
C PHE A 20 15.32 -5.51 -16.33
N MET A 21 15.23 -4.25 -15.93
CA MET A 21 14.53 -3.87 -14.69
C MET A 21 13.69 -2.60 -14.90
N LYS A 22 12.39 -2.68 -14.57
CA LYS A 22 11.49 -1.53 -14.66
C LYS A 22 11.89 -0.47 -13.62
N LYS A 23 11.83 0.81 -14.01
CA LYS A 23 12.15 1.97 -13.14
C LYS A 23 11.29 2.01 -11.89
N VAL A 24 9.99 1.81 -12.07
CA VAL A 24 8.99 1.71 -10.99
C VAL A 24 9.41 0.66 -9.95
N THR A 25 9.97 -0.47 -10.40
CA THR A 25 10.42 -1.55 -9.52
C THR A 25 11.64 -1.14 -8.70
N ILE A 26 12.61 -0.45 -9.32
CA ILE A 26 13.79 0.07 -8.61
C ILE A 26 13.37 1.13 -7.59
N ALA A 27 12.54 2.08 -8.01
CA ALA A 27 11.99 3.15 -7.19
C ALA A 27 11.25 2.59 -5.96
N ARG A 28 10.35 1.62 -6.18
CA ARG A 28 9.60 0.97 -5.11
C ARG A 28 10.48 0.20 -4.14
N ARG A 29 11.48 -0.55 -4.64
CA ARG A 29 12.38 -1.35 -3.77
C ARG A 29 13.33 -0.49 -2.95
N LEU A 30 13.80 0.62 -3.51
CA LEU A 30 14.69 1.55 -2.82
C LEU A 30 13.94 2.63 -2.03
N ARG A 31 12.61 2.72 -2.18
CA ARG A 31 11.79 3.83 -1.65
C ARG A 31 12.33 5.20 -2.06
N LEU A 32 12.70 5.30 -3.33
CA LEU A 32 13.20 6.52 -3.96
C LEU A 32 12.24 6.95 -5.06
N SER A 33 12.20 8.26 -5.34
CA SER A 33 11.46 8.75 -6.50
C SER A 33 12.09 8.26 -7.81
N GLU A 34 11.31 8.14 -8.88
CA GLU A 34 11.87 7.75 -10.19
C GLU A 34 12.95 8.74 -10.65
N ALA A 35 12.74 10.04 -10.42
CA ALA A 35 13.71 11.09 -10.72
C ALA A 35 15.04 10.87 -9.98
N THR A 36 14.99 10.49 -8.70
CA THR A 36 16.19 10.14 -7.92
C THR A 36 16.87 8.90 -8.50
N VAL A 37 16.09 7.89 -8.90
CA VAL A 37 16.63 6.69 -9.58
C VAL A 37 17.39 7.07 -10.85
N TYR A 38 16.84 7.95 -11.70
CA TYR A 38 17.54 8.43 -12.90
C TYR A 38 18.85 9.14 -12.57
N ARG A 39 18.84 10.05 -11.58
CA ARG A 39 20.05 10.79 -11.17
C ARG A 39 21.13 9.85 -10.65
N CYS A 40 20.75 8.92 -9.79
CA CYS A 40 21.69 7.96 -9.25
C CYS A 40 22.18 6.99 -10.34
N LEU A 41 21.34 6.63 -11.32
CA LEU A 41 21.78 5.78 -12.42
C LEU A 41 22.82 6.55 -13.24
N ALA A 42 22.59 7.84 -13.51
CA ALA A 42 23.51 8.69 -14.26
C ALA A 42 24.85 8.84 -13.53
N ALA A 43 24.82 8.97 -12.21
CA ALA A 43 26.03 8.97 -11.39
C ALA A 43 26.80 7.63 -11.47
N LEU A 44 26.12 6.49 -11.49
CA LEU A 44 26.77 5.18 -11.63
C LEU A 44 27.37 4.95 -13.03
N GLU A 45 26.72 5.48 -14.06
CA GLU A 45 27.21 5.45 -15.44
C GLU A 45 28.43 6.37 -15.60
N GLY A 46 28.39 7.59 -15.05
CA GLY A 46 29.53 8.50 -15.02
C GLY A 46 30.71 7.96 -14.19
N ALA A 47 30.45 7.12 -13.19
CA ALA A 47 31.47 6.41 -12.43
C ALA A 47 32.02 5.15 -13.14
N GLY A 48 31.52 4.85 -14.35
CA GLY A 48 31.96 3.68 -15.13
C GLY A 48 31.57 2.34 -14.50
N LEU A 49 30.57 2.29 -13.62
CA LEU A 49 30.15 1.05 -12.92
C LEU A 49 29.03 0.31 -13.65
N ILE A 50 28.25 1.02 -14.45
CA ILE A 50 27.16 0.46 -15.24
C ILE A 50 27.22 1.00 -16.66
N GLU A 51 26.73 0.21 -17.60
CA GLU A 51 26.53 0.63 -18.98
C GLU A 51 25.05 0.47 -19.34
N ARG A 52 24.55 1.39 -20.15
CA ARG A 52 23.16 1.40 -20.57
C ARG A 52 23.05 1.21 -22.06
N GLU A 53 22.11 0.38 -22.47
CA GLU A 53 21.75 0.25 -23.87
C GLU A 53 21.12 1.57 -24.34
N GLU A 54 21.66 2.11 -25.43
CA GLU A 54 21.21 3.37 -25.98
C GLU A 54 19.75 3.25 -26.43
N GLN A 55 18.89 4.06 -25.83
CA GLN A 55 17.45 3.98 -26.07
C GLN A 55 17.15 4.53 -27.47
N ARG A 56 16.87 3.66 -28.43
CA ARG A 56 16.24 4.10 -29.68
C ARG A 56 14.84 4.62 -29.35
N GLN A 57 14.63 5.91 -29.59
CA GLN A 57 13.31 6.54 -29.41
C GLN A 57 12.37 6.00 -30.48
N SER A 58 11.43 5.12 -30.12
CA SER A 58 10.25 4.90 -30.95
C SER A 58 9.28 6.06 -30.75
N ALA A 59 8.75 6.59 -31.85
CA ALA A 59 7.99 7.85 -31.94
C ALA A 59 6.77 8.00 -31.00
N CYS A 60 6.35 6.93 -30.32
CA CYS A 60 5.12 6.88 -29.53
C CYS A 60 5.32 6.43 -28.07
N ASN A 61 6.55 6.30 -27.55
CA ASN A 61 6.75 5.89 -26.15
C ASN A 61 7.90 6.62 -25.43
N LEU A 62 7.57 7.27 -24.32
CA LEU A 62 8.51 7.92 -23.41
C LEU A 62 9.48 6.90 -22.80
N LYS A 63 10.74 6.93 -23.24
CA LYS A 63 11.98 6.40 -22.61
C LYS A 63 11.82 5.33 -21.51
N ALA A 64 11.17 4.19 -21.77
CA ALA A 64 11.26 3.00 -20.91
C ALA A 64 12.71 2.48 -20.96
N LEU A 65 13.37 2.24 -19.82
CA LEU A 65 14.83 1.95 -19.79
C LEU A 65 15.20 0.82 -20.76
N GLY A 66 16.21 1.11 -21.59
CA GLY A 66 17.02 0.09 -22.26
C GLY A 66 17.72 -0.77 -21.22
N ARG A 67 18.19 -1.94 -21.65
CA ARG A 67 18.80 -2.90 -20.74
C ARG A 67 20.02 -2.27 -20.06
N ILE A 68 20.30 -2.65 -18.81
CA ILE A 68 21.46 -2.16 -18.04
C ILE A 68 22.41 -3.33 -17.87
N ARG A 69 23.71 -3.15 -18.09
CA ARG A 69 24.74 -4.15 -17.75
C ARG A 69 25.74 -3.57 -16.76
N LEU A 70 26.41 -4.44 -16.01
CA LEU A 70 27.57 -4.03 -15.22
C LEU A 70 28.76 -3.83 -16.17
N SER A 71 29.57 -2.80 -15.93
CA SER A 71 30.82 -2.65 -16.65
C SER A 71 31.81 -3.73 -16.21
N VAL A 72 32.80 -4.01 -17.05
CA VAL A 72 33.89 -4.95 -16.71
C VAL A 72 34.60 -4.52 -15.43
N GLN A 73 34.79 -3.21 -15.25
CA GLN A 73 35.41 -2.62 -14.07
C GLN A 73 34.58 -2.86 -12.79
N ALA A 74 33.26 -2.76 -12.86
CA ALA A 74 32.39 -3.09 -11.74
C ALA A 74 32.43 -4.57 -11.38
N ILE A 75 32.45 -5.47 -12.38
CA ILE A 75 32.52 -6.91 -12.16
C ILE A 75 33.81 -7.30 -11.43
N TRP A 76 34.94 -6.73 -11.84
CA TRP A 76 36.22 -6.91 -11.14
C TRP A 76 36.19 -6.34 -9.73
N ASN A 77 35.72 -5.10 -9.54
CA ASN A 77 35.67 -4.46 -8.22
C ASN A 77 34.72 -5.15 -7.24
N LEU A 78 33.66 -5.79 -7.74
CA LEU A 78 32.69 -6.53 -6.94
C LEU A 78 33.11 -7.97 -6.65
N GLY A 79 34.25 -8.43 -7.20
CA GLY A 79 34.70 -9.82 -7.08
C GLY A 79 33.75 -10.82 -7.75
N LEU A 80 32.92 -10.34 -8.69
CA LEU A 80 31.95 -11.17 -9.43
C LEU A 80 32.57 -11.83 -10.65
N ALA A 81 33.86 -11.57 -10.93
CA ALA A 81 34.65 -12.30 -11.91
C ALA A 81 34.84 -13.74 -11.43
N SER A 82 33.84 -14.59 -11.66
CA SER A 82 33.98 -16.03 -11.48
C SER A 82 35.07 -16.52 -12.43
N THR A 83 35.96 -17.34 -11.88
CA THR A 83 37.09 -18.05 -12.52
C THR A 83 36.62 -19.08 -13.55
N GLN A 84 35.85 -18.65 -14.55
CA GLN A 84 35.47 -19.45 -15.71
C GLN A 84 35.68 -18.61 -16.98
N THR A 85 36.96 -18.39 -17.29
CA THR A 85 37.37 -18.08 -18.67
C THR A 85 38.69 -18.80 -18.98
N SER A 86 38.75 -20.09 -18.67
CA SER A 86 39.63 -21.01 -19.41
C SER A 86 38.89 -21.46 -20.66
N ARG A 87 38.84 -20.58 -21.67
CA ARG A 87 38.47 -20.76 -23.10
C ARG A 87 37.61 -19.60 -23.59
N GLU A 88 38.26 -18.48 -23.87
CA GLU A 88 37.99 -17.56 -25.00
C GLU A 88 38.78 -16.26 -24.79
N MET A 89 40.10 -16.41 -24.64
CA MET A 89 41.06 -15.32 -24.88
C MET A 89 42.27 -15.92 -25.60
N VAL A 90 42.08 -16.30 -26.86
CA VAL A 90 43.15 -16.35 -27.87
C VAL A 90 42.53 -15.90 -29.19
N ALA A 91 43.18 -14.96 -29.86
CA ALA A 91 42.71 -14.13 -30.98
C ALA A 91 41.82 -12.96 -30.50
N THR A 92 42.29 -11.73 -30.35
CA THR A 92 43.18 -11.00 -31.26
C THR A 92 43.91 -9.89 -30.49
N ALA A 93 45.18 -10.15 -30.17
CA ALA A 93 46.13 -9.08 -29.87
C ALA A 93 47.44 -9.44 -30.57
N ARG A 94 47.69 -8.73 -31.68
CA ARG A 94 48.98 -8.30 -32.25
C ARG A 94 48.93 -8.31 -33.78
N THR A 95 48.79 -7.12 -34.36
CA THR A 95 49.76 -6.60 -35.33
C THR A 95 49.70 -5.07 -35.31
N ILE A 96 50.85 -4.49 -34.98
CA ILE A 96 51.30 -3.12 -35.20
C ILE A 96 51.36 -2.93 -36.74
N ASP A 97 51.08 -1.81 -37.41
CA ASP A 97 51.87 -0.58 -37.44
C ASP A 97 51.34 0.39 -38.53
N LEU A 98 51.54 1.70 -38.28
CA LEU A 98 51.92 2.78 -39.22
C LEU A 98 50.97 3.36 -40.31
N GLN A 99 51.03 4.72 -40.36
CA GLN A 99 50.58 5.72 -41.37
C GLN A 99 49.13 6.24 -41.19
N ASP A 100 48.81 7.55 -41.20
CA ASP A 100 49.50 8.74 -41.72
C ASP A 100 48.92 10.04 -41.09
N ARG A 101 49.62 11.15 -41.31
CA ARG A 101 49.52 12.50 -40.72
C ARG A 101 48.28 13.34 -41.10
N GLY A 102 47.68 13.96 -40.07
CA GLY A 102 47.35 15.41 -39.96
C GLY A 102 46.10 15.98 -40.68
N PRO A 103 45.70 17.25 -40.44
CA PRO A 103 46.15 18.20 -39.42
C PRO A 103 45.04 18.87 -38.57
N THR A 104 45.48 19.57 -37.53
CA THR A 104 44.80 20.57 -36.67
C THR A 104 43.66 21.38 -37.29
N ARG A 105 42.49 21.42 -36.62
CA ARG A 105 41.55 22.56 -36.72
C ARG A 105 40.69 22.78 -35.47
N ARG A 106 41.20 23.68 -34.63
CA ARG A 106 40.51 24.69 -33.79
C ARG A 106 39.02 24.48 -33.45
N LEU A 107 38.75 24.44 -32.13
CA LEU A 107 37.51 25.01 -31.56
C LEU A 107 37.34 26.46 -32.04
N PRO A 108 36.09 26.90 -32.28
CA PRO A 108 35.50 27.80 -31.28
C PRO A 108 33.98 27.65 -31.09
N ASN A 109 33.52 28.32 -30.03
CA ASN A 109 32.15 28.75 -29.75
C ASN A 109 31.22 27.78 -29.02
N LEU A 110 31.48 27.73 -27.70
CA LEU A 110 30.40 27.77 -26.71
C LEU A 110 29.41 28.89 -27.08
N ALA A 111 28.14 28.54 -27.24
CA ALA A 111 27.07 29.53 -27.18
C ALA A 111 26.86 29.92 -25.71
N PRO A 112 26.89 31.21 -25.34
CA PRO A 112 26.48 31.62 -24.01
C PRO A 112 24.96 31.47 -23.93
N VAL A 113 24.49 30.52 -23.13
CA VAL A 113 23.08 30.44 -22.74
C VAL A 113 22.77 31.73 -22.00
N ARG A 114 22.02 32.62 -22.67
CA ARG A 114 21.53 33.86 -22.09
C ARG A 114 20.71 33.56 -20.85
N ASP A 115 21.09 34.22 -19.76
CA ASP A 115 20.30 34.40 -18.56
C ASP A 115 18.91 34.96 -18.93
N VAL A 116 17.90 34.10 -18.91
CA VAL A 116 16.49 34.54 -18.81
C VAL A 116 16.11 34.53 -17.33
N ASN A 117 16.89 35.27 -16.52
CA ASN A 117 16.42 35.80 -15.25
C ASN A 117 15.84 37.19 -15.53
N LEU A 118 14.60 37.24 -16.03
CA LEU A 118 13.72 38.34 -15.64
C LEU A 118 13.02 37.90 -14.36
N PRO A 119 13.10 38.65 -13.25
CA PRO A 119 12.33 38.32 -12.07
C PRO A 119 10.84 38.38 -12.44
N PRO A 120 10.03 37.33 -12.17
CA PRO A 120 8.59 37.54 -12.22
C PRO A 120 8.27 38.58 -11.15
N GLN A 121 7.82 39.75 -11.60
CA GLN A 121 7.13 40.72 -10.75
C GLN A 121 6.10 39.95 -9.94
N GLN A 122 6.39 39.86 -8.65
CA GLN A 122 5.57 39.21 -7.66
C GLN A 122 4.32 40.06 -7.47
N SER A 123 3.28 39.80 -8.27
CA SER A 123 1.96 40.37 -8.04
C SER A 123 1.38 39.74 -6.77
N SER A 124 1.66 40.36 -5.63
CA SER A 124 1.04 40.09 -4.35
C SER A 124 -0.42 40.53 -4.40
N SER A 125 -1.31 39.68 -4.90
CA SER A 125 -2.72 39.74 -4.53
C SER A 125 -3.39 38.42 -4.89
N LYS A 126 -3.16 37.42 -4.05
CA LYS A 126 -4.07 36.28 -3.99
C LYS A 126 -4.54 36.18 -2.55
N LYS A 127 -5.71 36.78 -2.34
CA LYS A 127 -6.57 36.66 -1.16
C LYS A 127 -6.39 35.26 -0.55
N GLN A 128 -5.59 35.17 0.51
CA GLN A 128 -5.54 33.98 1.34
C GLN A 128 -6.85 33.98 2.11
N SER A 129 -7.67 32.98 1.85
CA SER A 129 -8.85 32.67 2.66
C SER A 129 -8.44 32.52 4.13
N PRO A 130 -9.31 32.90 5.08
CA PRO A 130 -9.07 32.69 6.51
C PRO A 130 -9.28 31.20 6.82
N GLY A 131 -8.28 30.39 6.53
CA GLY A 131 -8.29 28.95 6.78
C GLY A 131 -6.86 28.44 6.87
N ALA A 132 -6.36 28.32 8.10
CA ALA A 132 -5.02 27.86 8.45
C ALA A 132 -3.86 28.71 7.88
N SER A 133 -3.39 29.67 8.67
CA SER A 133 -2.09 30.30 8.41
C SER A 133 -1.00 29.22 8.40
N PRO A 134 -0.13 29.16 7.37
CA PRO A 134 0.89 28.12 7.27
C PRO A 134 1.97 28.19 8.37
N PHE A 135 1.99 29.29 9.13
CA PHE A 135 2.91 29.53 10.23
C PHE A 135 2.15 29.95 11.50
N ILE A 136 2.46 29.28 12.60
CA ILE A 136 1.98 29.59 13.95
C ILE A 136 3.13 30.25 14.71
N ARG A 137 2.82 31.28 15.50
CA ARG A 137 3.81 31.91 16.38
C ARG A 137 3.92 31.10 17.67
N VAL A 138 5.06 30.44 17.87
CA VAL A 138 5.38 29.70 19.11
C VAL A 138 6.55 30.41 19.79
N LEU A 139 6.35 30.86 21.03
CA LEU A 139 7.33 31.64 21.82
C LEU A 139 7.90 32.85 21.05
N GLY A 140 7.03 33.59 20.36
CA GLY A 140 7.40 34.79 19.60
C GLY A 140 8.09 34.53 18.25
N LYS A 141 8.34 33.28 17.86
CA LYS A 141 8.95 32.91 16.56
C LYS A 141 7.95 32.22 15.65
N ALA A 142 8.01 32.51 14.35
CA ALA A 142 7.16 31.88 13.34
C ALA A 142 7.66 30.46 13.03
N VAL A 143 6.81 29.46 13.26
CA VAL A 143 7.09 28.04 13.02
C VAL A 143 5.98 27.48 12.12
N PRO A 144 6.29 26.62 11.13
CA PRO A 144 5.25 25.96 10.34
C PRO A 144 4.22 25.26 11.24
N SER A 145 2.92 25.38 10.92
CA SER A 145 1.83 24.81 11.71
C SER A 145 2.04 23.31 12.00
N GLU A 146 2.46 22.56 10.98
CA GLU A 146 2.77 21.12 11.04
C GLU A 146 3.89 20.75 12.02
N LEU A 147 4.75 21.70 12.39
CA LEU A 147 5.91 21.48 13.26
C LEU A 147 5.69 22.05 14.66
N ALA A 148 4.64 22.85 14.87
CA ALA A 148 4.38 23.53 16.13
C ALA A 148 4.19 22.54 17.28
N TRP A 149 3.54 21.40 17.02
CA TRP A 149 3.28 20.36 18.02
C TRP A 149 4.56 19.71 18.59
N LEU A 150 5.65 19.65 17.81
CA LEU A 150 6.93 19.12 18.32
C LEU A 150 7.52 20.00 19.42
N VAL A 151 7.28 21.31 19.35
CA VAL A 151 7.75 22.27 20.34
C VAL A 151 6.82 22.28 21.56
N THR A 152 5.51 22.26 21.32
CA THR A 152 4.52 22.37 22.41
C THR A 152 4.28 21.07 23.16
N GLN A 153 4.29 19.91 22.48
CA GLN A 153 3.96 18.60 23.08
C GLN A 153 5.22 17.79 23.44
N ASN A 154 6.25 17.80 22.59
CA ASN A 154 7.44 16.94 22.78
C ASN A 154 8.64 17.67 23.41
N GLY A 155 8.50 18.96 23.73
CA GLY A 155 9.52 19.76 24.42
C GLY A 155 10.78 20.01 23.60
N LEU A 156 10.67 20.02 22.25
CA LEU A 156 11.81 20.34 21.39
C LEU A 156 12.13 21.84 21.44
N ALA A 157 13.39 22.20 21.71
CA ALA A 157 13.82 23.59 21.64
C ALA A 157 13.68 24.15 20.21
N LEU A 158 13.18 25.38 20.08
CA LEU A 158 13.05 26.09 18.79
C LEU A 158 14.36 26.15 18.01
N THR A 159 15.48 26.36 18.71
CA THR A 159 16.83 26.37 18.11
C THR A 159 17.16 25.00 17.49
N GLY A 160 16.83 23.91 18.18
CA GLY A 160 16.96 22.54 17.68
C GLY A 160 16.07 22.29 16.47
N LEU A 161 14.82 22.76 16.49
CA LEU A 161 13.91 22.64 15.35
C LEU A 161 14.47 23.33 14.10
N PHE A 162 14.94 24.57 14.22
CA PHE A 162 15.53 25.29 13.08
C PHE A 162 16.83 24.64 12.58
N ALA A 163 17.64 24.07 13.47
CA ALA A 163 18.82 23.30 13.08
C ALA A 163 18.44 22.05 12.27
N LEU A 164 17.37 21.34 12.66
CA LEU A 164 16.84 20.21 11.91
C LEU A 164 16.30 20.64 10.55
N MET A 165 15.58 21.77 10.47
CA MET A 165 15.09 22.31 9.20
C MET A 165 16.24 22.63 8.24
N LYS A 166 17.32 23.24 8.74
CA LYS A 166 18.52 23.55 7.95
C LYS A 166 19.18 22.28 7.42
N ARG A 167 19.32 21.24 8.26
CA ARG A 167 19.90 19.96 7.87
C ARG A 167 19.02 19.21 6.87
N ALA A 168 17.71 19.17 7.08
CA ALA A 168 16.77 18.56 6.13
C ALA A 168 16.86 19.24 4.76
N LYS A 169 16.95 20.59 4.73
CA LYS A 169 17.13 21.36 3.50
C LYS A 169 18.46 21.04 2.80
N ALA A 170 19.54 20.81 3.54
CA ALA A 170 20.83 20.41 2.97
C ALA A 170 20.78 19.03 2.28
N VAL A 171 19.98 18.10 2.81
CA VAL A 171 19.74 16.78 2.19
C VAL A 171 18.71 16.87 1.04
N GLY A 172 17.98 17.99 0.93
CA GLY A 172 16.96 18.20 -0.10
C GLY A 172 15.56 17.74 0.29
N HIS A 173 15.32 17.44 1.57
CA HIS A 173 14.01 17.06 2.09
C HIS A 173 13.34 18.19 2.87
N ARG A 174 12.01 18.23 2.86
CA ARG A 174 11.24 19.06 3.79
C ARG A 174 11.07 18.31 5.10
N LEU A 175 11.42 18.97 6.21
CA LEU A 175 11.30 18.37 7.55
C LEU A 175 9.85 17.94 7.86
N SER A 176 8.85 18.69 7.39
CA SER A 176 7.43 18.34 7.52
C SER A 176 7.10 16.96 6.92
N SER A 177 7.65 16.63 5.74
CA SER A 177 7.42 15.34 5.09
C SER A 177 8.06 14.19 5.88
N VAL A 178 9.24 14.42 6.46
CA VAL A 178 9.92 13.41 7.29
C VAL A 178 9.09 13.12 8.55
N ILE A 179 8.57 14.16 9.19
CA ILE A 179 7.78 14.02 10.41
C ILE A 179 6.42 13.39 10.13
N ALA A 180 5.77 13.73 9.01
CA ALA A 180 4.49 13.12 8.63
C ALA A 180 4.59 11.59 8.51
N VAL A 181 5.73 11.07 8.02
CA VAL A 181 5.95 9.62 7.86
C VAL A 181 6.27 8.93 9.20
N VAL A 182 6.85 9.68 10.15
CA VAL A 182 7.43 9.12 11.38
C VAL A 182 6.63 9.55 12.62
N SER A 183 5.51 10.25 12.46
CA SER A 183 4.71 10.85 13.54
C SER A 183 4.50 9.90 14.71
N ASP A 184 4.13 8.65 14.43
CA ASP A 184 3.76 7.66 15.43
C ASP A 184 4.94 7.25 16.32
N ALA A 185 6.14 7.18 15.73
CA ALA A 185 7.37 6.86 16.46
C ALA A 185 7.92 8.06 17.26
N LEU A 186 7.44 9.28 16.97
CA LEU A 186 7.88 10.52 17.64
C LEU A 186 7.07 10.83 18.90
N ILE A 187 5.87 10.27 19.06
CA ILE A 187 5.00 10.49 20.23
C ILE A 187 5.67 10.13 21.56
N PRO A 188 6.38 8.99 21.71
CA PRO A 188 6.99 8.65 23.00
C PRO A 188 8.30 9.41 23.29
N LEU A 189 8.93 10.01 22.27
CA LEU A 189 10.27 10.60 22.37
C LEU A 189 10.21 12.08 22.75
N LYS A 190 11.04 12.50 23.70
CA LYS A 190 11.07 13.89 24.20
C LYS A 190 12.43 14.56 24.06
N GLY A 191 12.42 15.87 23.84
CA GLY A 191 13.59 16.75 23.94
C GLY A 191 14.80 16.31 23.09
N ARG A 192 15.89 15.92 23.76
CA ARG A 192 17.19 15.60 23.12
C ARG A 192 17.16 14.31 22.31
N GLU A 193 16.41 13.30 22.78
CA GLU A 193 16.28 12.01 22.09
C GLU A 193 15.54 12.16 20.77
N LEU A 194 14.46 12.95 20.77
CA LEU A 194 13.73 13.33 19.58
C LEU A 194 14.65 13.99 18.54
N PHE A 195 15.49 14.94 18.96
CA PHE A 195 16.45 15.60 18.08
C PHE A 195 17.46 14.62 17.47
N ALA A 196 18.05 13.75 18.30
CA ALA A 196 19.01 12.75 17.85
C ALA A 196 18.39 11.74 16.89
N TYR A 197 17.16 11.30 17.16
CA TYR A 197 16.42 10.37 16.33
C TYR A 197 16.09 10.96 14.95
N ILE A 198 15.58 12.20 14.89
CA ILE A 198 15.32 12.87 13.62
C ILE A 198 16.64 13.10 12.86
N GLN A 199 17.73 13.45 13.55
CA GLN A 199 19.04 13.59 12.92
C GLN A 199 19.52 12.25 12.30
N ALA A 200 19.33 11.13 13.00
CA ALA A 200 19.67 9.79 12.50
C ALA A 200 18.75 9.33 11.35
N LEU A 201 17.52 9.86 11.25
CA LEU A 201 16.65 9.63 10.11
C LEU A 201 17.09 10.41 8.87
N LEU A 202 17.54 11.65 9.06
CA LEU A 202 18.02 12.50 7.97
C LEU A 202 19.35 12.02 7.37
N SER A 203 20.14 11.21 8.10
CA SER A 203 21.34 10.58 7.54
C SER A 203 21.05 9.34 6.69
N LYS A 204 19.82 8.81 6.70
CA LYS A 204 19.43 7.67 5.87
C LYS A 204 19.07 8.13 4.45
N THR A 205 19.47 7.35 3.45
CA THR A 205 19.19 7.60 2.03
C THR A 205 17.77 7.17 1.65
N VAL A 206 16.75 7.76 2.25
CA VAL A 206 15.33 7.47 1.99
C VAL A 206 14.64 8.75 1.53
N ASP A 207 13.91 8.71 0.42
CA ASP A 207 13.15 9.86 -0.07
C ASP A 207 11.84 10.00 0.71
N TYR A 208 11.89 10.64 1.88
CA TYR A 208 10.71 10.79 2.74
C TYR A 208 9.58 11.60 2.12
N THR A 209 9.86 12.49 1.16
CA THR A 209 8.83 13.21 0.41
C THR A 209 7.95 12.27 -0.39
N PHE A 210 8.56 11.29 -1.07
CA PHE A 210 7.85 10.28 -1.84
C PHE A 210 7.03 9.36 -0.93
N VAL A 211 7.60 8.96 0.21
CA VAL A 211 6.88 8.12 1.19
C VAL A 211 5.68 8.87 1.79
N ALA A 212 5.84 10.15 2.11
CA ALA A 212 4.76 10.99 2.63
C ALA A 212 3.62 11.16 1.62
N GLU A 213 3.95 11.42 0.35
CA GLU A 213 2.96 11.51 -0.73
C GLU A 213 2.22 10.18 -0.91
N GLN A 214 2.94 9.06 -0.91
CA GLN A 214 2.33 7.74 -1.02
C GLN A 214 1.35 7.45 0.13
N GLN A 215 1.72 7.78 1.37
CA GLN A 215 0.83 7.63 2.52
C GLN A 215 -0.38 8.56 2.45
N ALA A 216 -0.20 9.80 2.01
CA ALA A 216 -1.31 10.76 1.86
C ALA A 216 -2.32 10.29 0.80
N THR A 217 -1.85 9.79 -0.35
CA THR A 217 -2.73 9.22 -1.39
C THR A 217 -3.46 7.99 -0.89
N GLN A 218 -2.79 7.11 -0.14
CA GLN A 218 -3.41 5.93 0.46
C GLN A 218 -4.50 6.33 1.46
N ALA A 219 -4.20 7.25 2.37
CA ALA A 219 -5.15 7.74 3.36
C ALA A 219 -6.36 8.43 2.72
N GLN A 220 -6.17 9.18 1.63
CA GLN A 220 -7.28 9.76 0.86
C GLN A 220 -8.13 8.69 0.19
N ALA A 221 -7.51 7.67 -0.40
CA ALA A 221 -8.24 6.55 -1.00
C ALA A 221 -9.05 5.77 0.05
N ASP A 222 -8.49 5.56 1.24
CA ASP A 222 -9.17 4.86 2.33
C ASP A 222 -10.30 5.71 2.94
N ARG A 223 -10.12 7.03 3.05
CA ARG A 223 -11.20 7.96 3.42
C ARG A 223 -12.32 7.97 2.39
N ALA A 224 -12.00 8.07 1.10
CA ALA A 224 -12.99 8.04 0.03
C ALA A 224 -13.75 6.71 -0.01
N LYS A 225 -13.07 5.58 0.24
CA LYS A 225 -13.72 4.27 0.39
C LYS A 225 -14.61 4.21 1.63
N GLY A 226 -14.17 4.76 2.76
CA GLY A 226 -14.94 4.83 3.99
C GLY A 226 -16.21 5.68 3.83
N GLU A 227 -16.09 6.85 3.19
CA GLU A 227 -17.21 7.73 2.86
C GLU A 227 -18.19 7.05 1.90
N ALA A 228 -17.70 6.39 0.85
CA ALA A 228 -18.53 5.63 -0.07
C ALA A 228 -19.25 4.46 0.62
N ALA A 229 -18.55 3.71 1.48
CA ALA A 229 -19.16 2.62 2.26
C ALA A 229 -20.21 3.14 3.25
N ALA A 230 -19.96 4.29 3.89
CA ALA A 230 -20.93 4.93 4.77
C ALA A 230 -22.17 5.43 4.02
N ALA A 231 -21.99 5.99 2.82
CA ALA A 231 -23.10 6.41 1.96
C ALA A 231 -23.97 5.22 1.52
N VAL A 232 -23.34 4.11 1.11
CA VAL A 232 -24.05 2.87 0.76
C VAL A 232 -24.78 2.29 1.97
N ALA A 233 -24.16 2.29 3.16
CA ALA A 233 -24.81 1.83 4.38
C ALA A 233 -26.02 2.70 4.77
N ALA A 234 -25.93 4.02 4.58
CA ALA A 234 -27.04 4.94 4.80
C ALA A 234 -28.19 4.70 3.81
N GLU A 235 -27.88 4.48 2.53
CA GLU A 235 -28.88 4.14 1.51
C GLU A 235 -29.60 2.83 1.84
N ILE A 236 -28.85 1.78 2.21
CA ILE A 236 -29.43 0.50 2.65
C ILE A 236 -30.40 0.75 3.81
N SER A 237 -29.98 1.49 4.83
CA SER A 237 -30.81 1.77 6.00
C SER A 237 -32.09 2.52 5.64
N ASP A 238 -32.02 3.47 4.71
CA ASP A 238 -33.16 4.27 4.26
C ASP A 238 -34.14 3.46 3.39
N VAL A 239 -33.63 2.58 2.52
CA VAL A 239 -34.50 1.71 1.70
C VAL A 239 -35.15 0.62 2.56
N VAL A 240 -34.41 0.06 3.52
CA VAL A 240 -34.95 -0.96 4.44
C VAL A 240 -36.03 -0.38 5.35
N SER A 241 -35.86 0.85 5.86
CA SER A 241 -36.89 1.48 6.69
C SER A 241 -38.20 1.72 5.93
N ARG A 242 -38.11 2.08 4.64
CA ARG A 242 -39.28 2.26 3.76
C ARG A 242 -39.97 0.96 3.37
N LEU A 243 -39.21 -0.10 3.13
CA LEU A 243 -39.74 -1.39 2.66
C LEU A 243 -40.06 -2.39 3.78
N ARG A 244 -39.82 -2.04 5.05
CA ARG A 244 -40.05 -2.92 6.19
C ARG A 244 -41.50 -3.41 6.23
N GLY A 245 -41.70 -4.72 6.28
CA GLY A 245 -43.04 -5.33 6.35
C GLY A 245 -43.81 -5.35 5.02
N VAL A 246 -43.22 -4.85 3.94
CA VAL A 246 -43.79 -4.94 2.58
C VAL A 246 -43.46 -6.28 1.96
N GLN A 247 -44.44 -6.88 1.29
CA GLN A 247 -44.23 -8.03 0.41
C GLN A 247 -44.49 -7.62 -1.04
N VAL A 248 -43.54 -7.90 -1.92
CA VAL A 248 -43.69 -7.66 -3.37
C VAL A 248 -43.61 -9.00 -4.08
N THR A 249 -44.60 -9.27 -4.94
CA THR A 249 -44.62 -10.47 -5.77
C THR A 249 -44.00 -10.12 -7.13
N ARG A 250 -42.89 -10.75 -7.47
CA ARG A 250 -42.23 -10.56 -8.78
C ARG A 250 -42.99 -11.31 -9.87
N ALA A 251 -42.86 -10.86 -11.12
CA ALA A 251 -43.44 -11.52 -12.29
C ALA A 251 -43.10 -13.03 -12.39
N ASP A 252 -41.95 -13.43 -11.83
CA ASP A 252 -41.49 -14.83 -11.80
C ASP A 252 -42.18 -15.70 -10.71
N GLY A 253 -43.19 -15.16 -10.02
CA GLY A 253 -43.89 -15.82 -8.91
C GLY A 253 -43.09 -15.89 -7.60
N ALA A 254 -41.98 -15.16 -7.50
CA ALA A 254 -41.18 -15.06 -6.27
C ALA A 254 -41.75 -13.98 -5.35
N VAL A 255 -41.92 -14.29 -4.07
CA VAL A 255 -42.34 -13.33 -3.04
C VAL A 255 -41.10 -12.80 -2.33
N LEU A 256 -40.93 -11.49 -2.37
CA LEU A 256 -39.85 -10.77 -1.70
C LEU A 256 -40.42 -10.11 -0.44
N SER A 257 -39.81 -10.36 0.71
CA SER A 257 -40.17 -9.70 1.98
C SER A 257 -38.92 -9.14 2.64
N VAL A 258 -39.02 -7.92 3.15
CA VAL A 258 -37.91 -7.24 3.83
C VAL A 258 -38.11 -7.35 5.35
N ASP A 259 -37.16 -8.00 6.01
CA ASP A 259 -37.08 -8.14 7.47
C ASP A 259 -35.99 -7.22 8.06
N GLU A 260 -35.91 -7.13 9.39
CA GLU A 260 -34.98 -6.23 10.10
C GLU A 260 -33.50 -6.48 9.77
N ALA A 261 -33.14 -7.74 9.44
CA ALA A 261 -31.76 -8.16 9.23
C ALA A 261 -31.46 -8.76 7.84
N SER A 262 -32.49 -9.02 7.02
CA SER A 262 -32.29 -9.62 5.70
C SER A 262 -33.47 -9.40 4.76
N VAL A 263 -33.23 -9.56 3.46
CA VAL A 263 -34.27 -9.72 2.45
C VAL A 263 -34.52 -11.22 2.27
N VAL A 264 -35.77 -11.63 2.45
CA VAL A 264 -36.21 -13.02 2.30
C VAL A 264 -36.87 -13.18 0.94
N ILE A 265 -36.41 -14.17 0.19
CA ILE A 265 -36.91 -14.54 -1.13
C ILE A 265 -37.56 -15.92 -1.01
N GLU A 266 -38.84 -16.02 -1.36
CA GLU A 266 -39.56 -17.29 -1.41
C GLU A 266 -39.99 -17.60 -2.84
N LYS A 267 -39.55 -18.75 -3.37
CA LYS A 267 -39.92 -19.21 -4.72
C LYS A 267 -40.17 -20.72 -4.71
N ALA A 268 -41.38 -21.14 -5.09
CA ALA A 268 -41.75 -22.55 -5.22
C ALA A 268 -41.40 -23.41 -3.97
N GLY A 269 -41.65 -22.89 -2.77
CA GLY A 269 -41.37 -23.55 -1.49
C GLY A 269 -39.91 -23.52 -1.04
N ARG A 270 -39.00 -22.88 -1.79
CA ARG A 270 -37.61 -22.63 -1.38
C ARG A 270 -37.48 -21.22 -0.83
N ARG A 271 -36.86 -21.09 0.35
CA ARG A 271 -36.61 -19.83 1.04
C ARG A 271 -35.12 -19.53 1.08
N ALA A 272 -34.73 -18.35 0.62
CA ALA A 272 -33.38 -17.82 0.74
C ALA A 272 -33.40 -16.49 1.50
N ALA A 273 -32.35 -16.20 2.27
CA ALA A 273 -32.18 -14.94 2.98
C ALA A 273 -30.84 -14.33 2.59
N ALA A 274 -30.84 -13.06 2.19
CA ALA A 274 -29.64 -12.32 1.84
C ALA A 274 -29.48 -11.10 2.78
N PRO A 275 -28.27 -10.83 3.31
CA PRO A 275 -28.02 -9.63 4.10
C PRO A 275 -28.18 -8.39 3.21
N HIS A 276 -28.66 -7.28 3.77
CA HIS A 276 -29.03 -6.10 2.97
C HIS A 276 -27.87 -5.53 2.15
N GLY A 277 -26.63 -5.65 2.62
CA GLY A 277 -25.44 -5.23 1.87
C GLY A 277 -25.21 -5.99 0.57
N LEU A 278 -25.66 -7.24 0.47
CA LEU A 278 -25.60 -8.05 -0.76
C LEU A 278 -26.90 -8.00 -1.57
N ALA A 279 -27.98 -7.46 -0.97
CA ALA A 279 -29.31 -7.39 -1.57
C ALA A 279 -29.73 -5.95 -1.94
N LEU A 280 -28.79 -5.00 -2.01
CA LEU A 280 -29.07 -3.60 -2.35
C LEU A 280 -29.80 -3.45 -3.68
N ASP A 281 -29.37 -4.19 -4.71
CA ASP A 281 -30.01 -4.13 -6.03
C ASP A 281 -31.45 -4.64 -5.97
N LEU A 282 -31.72 -5.70 -5.20
CA LEU A 282 -33.08 -6.22 -4.97
C LEU A 282 -33.95 -5.22 -4.19
N LEU A 283 -33.37 -4.55 -3.18
CA LEU A 283 -34.05 -3.50 -2.42
C LEU A 283 -34.43 -2.30 -3.32
N ARG A 284 -33.54 -1.90 -4.24
CA ARG A 284 -33.82 -0.86 -5.24
C ARG A 284 -34.92 -1.28 -6.20
N GLU A 285 -34.90 -2.51 -6.68
CA GLU A 285 -35.97 -3.07 -7.53
C GLU A 285 -37.32 -3.02 -6.81
N MET A 286 -37.39 -3.45 -5.55
CA MET A 286 -38.62 -3.41 -4.75
C MET A 286 -39.13 -1.98 -4.52
N ALA A 287 -38.23 -1.03 -4.24
CA ALA A 287 -38.58 0.38 -4.08
C ALA A 287 -39.11 0.99 -5.39
N ALA A 288 -38.56 0.61 -6.54
CA ALA A 288 -39.04 1.05 -7.85
C ALA A 288 -40.40 0.44 -8.21
N SER A 289 -40.64 -0.83 -7.89
CA SER A 289 -41.94 -1.47 -8.08
C SER A 289 -43.03 -0.82 -7.24
N GLN A 290 -42.75 -0.41 -6.00
CA GLN A 290 -43.71 0.34 -5.18
C GLN A 290 -44.05 1.73 -5.75
N ALA A 291 -43.10 2.40 -6.38
CA ALA A 291 -43.33 3.72 -6.96
C ALA A 291 -44.17 3.68 -8.25
N ASN A 292 -44.08 2.58 -9.02
CA ASN A 292 -44.82 2.40 -10.27
C ASN A 292 -46.21 1.76 -10.05
N ASP A 293 -46.35 0.83 -9.10
CA ASP A 293 -47.63 0.20 -8.77
C ASP A 293 -48.37 1.00 -7.69
N GLY A 294 -48.79 2.22 -8.04
CA GLY A 294 -49.58 3.11 -7.18
C GLY A 294 -50.94 2.55 -6.70
N GLN A 295 -51.33 1.33 -7.09
CA GLN A 295 -52.56 0.67 -6.66
C GLN A 295 -52.51 -0.81 -7.07
N LEU A 296 -52.06 -1.68 -6.17
CA LEU A 296 -52.55 -3.05 -5.94
C LEU A 296 -51.81 -3.65 -4.73
N ALA A 297 -51.75 -2.86 -3.65
CA ALA A 297 -51.43 -3.41 -2.34
C ALA A 297 -52.61 -4.29 -1.90
N PHE A 298 -52.58 -5.57 -2.25
CA PHE A 298 -53.22 -6.57 -1.38
C PHE A 298 -52.43 -6.57 -0.07
N ALA A 299 -52.76 -5.61 0.80
CA ALA A 299 -52.54 -5.74 2.22
C ALA A 299 -53.36 -6.96 2.66
N ARG A 300 -52.81 -8.17 2.50
CA ARG A 300 -53.22 -9.27 3.36
C ARG A 300 -52.74 -8.87 4.74
N PRO A 301 -53.65 -8.71 5.73
CA PRO A 301 -53.22 -8.70 7.11
C PRO A 301 -52.37 -9.96 7.29
N CYS A 302 -51.21 -9.81 7.91
CA CYS A 302 -50.45 -10.96 8.36
C CYS A 302 -51.44 -11.87 9.13
N PRO A 303 -51.53 -13.18 8.83
CA PRO A 303 -51.93 -14.09 9.88
C PRO A 303 -50.89 -13.89 10.99
N ASP A 304 -51.36 -13.59 12.19
CA ASP A 304 -50.55 -13.38 13.37
C ASP A 304 -49.36 -14.34 13.40
N PRO A 305 -48.17 -13.91 13.87
CA PRO A 305 -47.10 -14.83 14.15
C PRO A 305 -47.62 -15.82 15.21
N VAL A 306 -48.06 -17.00 14.74
CA VAL A 306 -48.38 -18.15 15.56
C VAL A 306 -47.26 -18.24 16.59
N LYS A 307 -47.62 -18.04 17.86
CA LYS A 307 -46.76 -18.08 19.04
C LYS A 307 -45.68 -19.14 18.86
N ARG A 308 -44.49 -18.75 18.38
CA ARG A 308 -43.31 -19.60 18.31
C ARG A 308 -42.66 -19.66 19.69
N GLY A 309 -43.41 -20.17 20.66
CA GLY A 309 -42.92 -20.52 21.99
C GLY A 309 -42.11 -21.82 22.03
N ARG A 310 -41.63 -22.34 20.89
CA ARG A 310 -40.90 -23.63 20.84
C ARG A 310 -39.55 -23.60 20.13
N SER A 311 -39.10 -22.47 19.58
CA SER A 311 -37.81 -22.40 18.87
C SER A 311 -36.63 -21.99 19.76
N LEU A 312 -36.88 -21.23 20.84
CA LEU A 312 -35.83 -20.68 21.68
C LEU A 312 -35.27 -21.75 22.64
N ALA A 313 -36.13 -22.62 23.19
CA ALA A 313 -35.70 -23.75 24.02
C ALA A 313 -34.91 -24.80 23.23
N VAL A 314 -35.24 -25.02 21.96
CA VAL A 314 -34.50 -25.97 21.09
C VAL A 314 -33.16 -25.38 20.66
N MET A 315 -33.11 -24.07 20.35
CA MET A 315 -31.82 -23.40 20.08
C MET A 315 -30.95 -23.30 21.34
N GLU A 316 -31.50 -22.97 22.51
CA GLU A 316 -30.74 -22.94 23.77
C GLU A 316 -30.24 -24.33 24.16
N ALA A 317 -31.03 -25.39 23.95
CA ALA A 317 -30.59 -26.76 24.15
C ALA A 317 -29.46 -27.16 23.18
N GLN A 318 -29.52 -26.74 21.92
CA GLN A 318 -28.47 -26.98 20.94
C GLN A 318 -27.20 -26.15 21.19
N LEU A 319 -27.34 -24.91 21.68
CA LEU A 319 -26.22 -24.05 22.08
C LEU A 319 -25.57 -24.51 23.38
N ALA A 320 -26.35 -25.07 24.32
CA ALA A 320 -25.85 -25.74 25.52
C ALA A 320 -25.12 -27.05 25.17
N ALA A 321 -25.65 -27.84 24.23
CA ALA A 321 -24.98 -29.05 23.74
C ALA A 321 -23.66 -28.71 23.02
N ALA A 322 -23.63 -27.67 22.20
CA ALA A 322 -22.40 -27.20 21.54
C ALA A 322 -21.36 -26.65 22.52
N ARG A 323 -21.81 -25.97 23.60
CA ARG A 323 -20.92 -25.51 24.69
C ARG A 323 -20.38 -26.65 25.55
N GLY A 324 -21.13 -27.76 25.70
CA GLY A 324 -20.65 -28.98 26.35
C GLY A 324 -19.50 -29.65 25.60
N ILE A 325 -19.58 -29.68 24.26
CA ILE A 325 -18.54 -30.26 23.40
C ILE A 325 -17.22 -29.45 23.47
N LEU A 326 -17.30 -28.13 23.63
CA LEU A 326 -16.12 -27.26 23.72
C LEU A 326 -15.50 -27.16 25.13
N ARG A 327 -16.21 -27.58 26.19
CA ARG A 327 -15.69 -27.64 27.57
C ARG A 327 -15.31 -29.05 28.05
N GLY A 328 -15.68 -30.09 27.32
CA GLY A 328 -15.36 -31.49 27.63
C GLY A 328 -14.05 -31.99 27.02
N GLY A 329 -12.95 -31.24 27.15
CA GLY A 329 -11.62 -31.75 26.88
C GLY A 329 -11.14 -32.64 28.03
N SER A 330 -11.58 -33.88 28.07
CA SER A 330 -10.95 -34.93 28.88
C SER A 330 -10.89 -36.22 28.08
N LEU A 331 -9.66 -36.59 27.73
CA LEU A 331 -9.28 -37.83 27.07
C LEU A 331 -9.75 -39.05 27.88
N PRO A 332 -10.34 -40.09 27.26
CA PRO A 332 -10.56 -41.34 27.96
C PRO A 332 -9.25 -42.13 27.99
N ALA A 333 -8.57 -42.08 29.13
CA ALA A 333 -7.61 -43.10 29.54
C ALA A 333 -8.35 -44.20 30.31
N HIS A 334 -7.88 -45.43 30.13
CA HIS A 334 -8.24 -46.66 30.84
C HIS A 334 -9.35 -47.54 30.22
N LEU A 335 -8.91 -48.29 29.21
CA LEU A 335 -9.01 -49.75 29.22
C LEU A 335 -8.81 -50.31 30.65
N THR A 336 -9.76 -51.12 31.13
CA THR A 336 -9.60 -52.55 31.51
C THR A 336 -10.70 -52.94 32.50
N ARG A 337 -11.23 -54.18 32.37
CA ARG A 337 -12.25 -54.92 33.16
C ARG A 337 -13.69 -54.76 32.65
N CYS A 338 -14.47 -55.81 32.38
CA CYS A 338 -14.44 -57.23 32.74
C CYS A 338 -15.20 -58.04 31.67
N ALA A 339 -14.72 -59.25 31.34
CA ALA A 339 -15.59 -60.36 30.90
C ALA A 339 -14.86 -61.71 31.05
N THR A 340 -15.10 -62.33 32.20
CA THR A 340 -15.35 -63.77 32.44
C THR A 340 -15.14 -64.77 31.28
N ARG A 341 -14.35 -65.82 31.56
CA ARG A 341 -14.72 -67.21 31.27
C ARG A 341 -14.02 -68.20 32.24
N PRO A 342 -14.62 -69.35 32.56
CA PRO A 342 -14.22 -70.20 33.68
C PRO A 342 -13.45 -71.46 33.27
N ALA A 343 -12.94 -72.12 34.31
CA ALA A 343 -12.75 -73.57 34.48
C ALA A 343 -11.49 -74.26 33.93
N LEU A 344 -11.05 -75.22 34.76
CA LEU A 344 -10.11 -76.34 34.55
C LEU A 344 -8.62 -76.00 34.78
N GLN A 345 -7.77 -76.80 35.44
CA GLN A 345 -7.84 -78.04 36.21
C GLN A 345 -6.36 -78.39 36.51
N GLY A 346 -6.04 -78.91 37.70
CA GLY A 346 -4.74 -79.54 38.02
C GLY A 346 -3.61 -78.54 38.34
N GLY A 347 -2.75 -78.75 39.33
CA GLY A 347 -2.39 -79.99 39.98
C GLY A 347 -0.86 -80.08 40.03
N GLU A 348 -0.35 -80.11 41.27
CA GLU A 348 0.89 -80.77 41.71
C GLU A 348 2.26 -80.23 41.25
N GLY A 349 3.16 -80.08 42.23
CA GLY A 349 4.60 -79.90 42.04
C GLY A 349 5.21 -78.90 42.98
#